data_AF-A0A959FJP5-F1
#
_entry.id   AF-A0A959FJP5-F1
#
_cell.length_a   1.000
_cell.length_b   1.000
_cell.length_c   1.000
_cell.angle_alpha   90.00
_cell.angle_beta   90.00
_cell.angle_gamma   90.00
#
_symmetry.space_group_name_H-M   'P 1'
#
loop_
_entity.id
_entity.type
_entity.pdbx_description
1 polymer ?
#
loop_
_entity_poly.entity_id
_entity_poly.type
_entity_poly.pdbx_seq_one_letter_code
_entity_poly.pdbx_strand_id
1 'polypeptide(L)' 'MAQRISPYRRFMMRNPFIQFFKFLLLNVKILIVVAGGHGGTRGEE' A
#
# COMPACT_ATOMS: atom_id res chain seq x y z
N MET A 1 26.32 0.02 -0.88
CA MET A 1 26.45 1.38 -0.32
C MET A 1 25.04 1.89 -0.03
N ALA A 2 24.68 2.19 1.23
CA ALA A 2 23.34 2.67 1.55
C ALA A 2 23.21 4.15 1.17
N GLN A 3 22.22 4.50 0.33
CA GLN A 3 21.96 5.89 -0.01
C GLN A 3 21.43 6.64 1.23
N ARG A 4 21.99 7.83 1.50
CA ARG A 4 21.56 8.65 2.64
C ARG A 4 20.13 9.11 2.41
N ILE A 5 19.22 8.67 3.27
CA ILE A 5 17.80 9.03 3.22
C ILE A 5 17.68 10.52 3.57
N SER A 6 16.94 11.29 2.75
CA SER A 6 16.68 12.70 3.03
C SER A 6 15.87 12.86 4.34
N PRO A 7 16.09 13.93 5.11
CA PRO A 7 15.41 14.14 6.39
C PRO A 7 13.88 14.13 6.27
N TYR A 8 13.37 14.67 5.15
CA TYR A 8 11.94 14.63 4.83
C TYR A 8 11.41 13.20 4.61
N ARG A 9 12.12 12.36 3.83
CA ARG A 9 11.72 10.95 3.68
C ARG A 9 11.78 10.22 5.02
N ARG A 10 12.78 10.49 5.85
CA ARG A 10 12.90 9.90 7.20
C ARG A 10 11.73 10.30 8.10
N PHE A 11 11.28 11.56 8.05
CA PHE A 11 10.10 12.02 8.77
C PHE A 11 8.83 11.29 8.29
N MET A 12 8.60 11.23 6.97
CA MET A 12 7.45 10.52 6.41
C MET A 12 7.42 9.03 6.73
N MET A 13 8.59 8.38 6.84
CA MET A 13 8.72 6.97 7.18
C MET A 13 8.48 6.68 8.67
N ARG A 14 8.69 7.67 9.54
CA ARG A 14 8.63 7.52 11.00
C ARG A 14 7.35 8.10 11.61
N ASN A 15 6.54 8.80 10.82
CA ASN A 15 5.29 9.40 11.25
C ASN A 15 4.17 8.33 11.27
N PRO A 16 3.62 8.00 12.45
CA PRO A 16 2.63 6.93 12.60
C PRO A 16 1.31 7.22 11.88
N PHE A 17 0.91 8.48 11.76
CA PHE A 17 -0.33 8.84 11.05
C PHE A 17 -0.22 8.59 9.55
N ILE A 18 0.88 9.02 8.93
CA ILE A 18 1.14 8.81 7.49
C ILE A 18 1.20 7.30 7.20
N GLN A 19 1.84 6.53 8.09
CA GLN A 19 1.94 5.08 7.94
C GLN A 19 0.59 4.39 8.10
N PHE A 20 -0.25 4.84 9.03
CA PHE A 20 -1.63 4.36 9.20
C PHE A 20 -2.47 4.58 7.94
N PHE A 21 -2.46 5.79 7.35
CA PHE A 21 -3.22 6.05 6.12
C PHE A 21 -2.69 5.23 4.94
N LYS A 22 -1.37 5.06 4.82
CA LYS A 22 -0.79 4.17 3.79
C LYS A 22 -1.26 2.72 3.95
N PHE A 23 -1.29 2.22 5.19
CA PHE A 23 -1.79 0.90 5.49
C PHE A 23 -3.27 0.77 5.13
N LEU A 24 -4.10 1.73 5.53
CA LEU A 24 -5.53 1.74 5.21
C LEU A 24 -5.78 1.73 3.70
N LEU A 25 -5.14 2.63 2.95
CA LEU A 25 -5.28 2.72 1.50
C LEU A 25 -4.83 1.45 0.78
N LEU A 26 -3.73 0.84 1.25
CA LEU A 26 -3.25 -0.43 0.70
C LEU A 26 -4.29 -1.54 0.89
N ASN A 27 -4.86 -1.66 2.10
CA ASN A 27 -5.87 -2.68 2.38
C ASN A 27 -7.15 -2.45 1.57
N VAL A 28 -7.64 -1.21 1.48
CA VAL A 28 -8.80 -0.87 0.62
C VAL A 28 -8.52 -1.22 -0.84
N LYS A 29 -7.32 -0.91 -1.35
CA LYS A 29 -6.93 -1.27 -2.72
C LYS A 29 -6.89 -2.78 -2.93
N ILE A 30 -6.36 -3.55 -1.97
CA ILE A 30 -6.38 -5.01 -2.02
C ILE A 30 -7.82 -5.53 -2.06
N LEU A 31 -8.70 -5.00 -1.21
CA LEU A 31 -10.12 -5.38 -1.22
C LEU A 31 -10.79 -5.10 -2.57
N ILE A 32 -10.52 -3.95 -3.18
CA ILE A 32 -11.05 -3.61 -4.52
C ILE A 32 -10.51 -4.55 -5.59
N VAL A 33 -9.22 -4.88 -5.54
CA VAL A 33 -8.58 -5.79 -6.51
C VAL A 33 -9.10 -7.22 -6.35
N VAL A 34 -9.29 -7.69 -5.11
CA VAL A 34 -9.83 -9.00 -4.79
C VAL A 34 -11.32 -9.09 -5.14
N ALA A 35 -12.12 -8.10 -4.74
CA ALA A 35 -13.56 -8.04 -5.09
C ALA A 35 -13.79 -7.82 -6.59
N GLY A 36 -12.88 -7.11 -7.26
CA GLY A 36 -12.89 -6.86 -8.71
C GLY A 36 -12.40 -8.04 -9.56
N GLY A 37 -12.14 -9.20 -8.95
CA GLY A 37 -11.88 -10.44 -9.68
C GLY A 37 -10.44 -10.64 -10.16
N HIS A 38 -9.46 -9.89 -9.65
CA HIS A 38 -8.05 -10.13 -9.94
C HIS A 38 -7.44 -11.27 -9.10
N GLY A 39 -8.29 -12.22 -8.68
CA GLY A 39 -7.95 -13.46 -7.97
C GLY A 39 -8.38 -14.72 -8.71
N GLY A 40 -8.61 -14.68 -10.02
CA GLY A 40 -8.76 -15.89 -10.85
C GLY A 40 -10.17 -16.45 -11.03
N THR A 41 -11.23 -15.73 -10.65
CA THR A 41 -12.64 -16.16 -10.87
C THR A 41 -13.43 -15.17 -11.72
N ARG A 42 -12.79 -14.61 -12.76
CA ARG A 42 -13.54 -14.29 -13.99
C ARG A 42 -13.69 -15.63 -14.67
N GLY A 43 -14.90 -16.18 -14.66
CA GLY A 43 -15.19 -17.51 -15.16
C GLY A 43 -14.60 -17.74 -16.55
N GLU A 44 -13.94 -18.89 -16.70
CA GLU A 44 -14.07 -19.67 -17.92
C GLU A 44 -15.53 -20.13 -18.01
N GLU A 45 -16.44 -19.22 -18.37
CA GLU A 45 -17.77 -19.46 -18.94
C GLU A 45 -18.13 -18.29 -19.87
#